data_AF-A0A2V9XPW8-F1
#
_entry.id   AF-A0A2V9XPW8-F1
#
_cell.length_a   1.000
_cell.length_b   1.000
_cell.length_c   1.000
_cell.angle_alpha   90.00
_cell.angle_beta   90.00
_cell.angle_gamma   90.00
#
_symmetry.space_group_name_H-M   'P 1'
#
loop_
_entity.id
_entity.type
_entity.pdbx_description
1 polymer ?
#
loop_
_entity_poly.entity_id
_entity_poly.type
_entity_poly.pdbx_seq_one_letter_code
_entity_poly.pdbx_strand_id
1 'polypeptide(L)'
;MRHEEIRWNPALEEWFCIRCGRTSDHVSEEPARKEIDAFECMILSVEDMNRRALEIRENLALLYQEKAAFSFPTPADDPAEYQVEELEAWEKLNQNIRLLETELAAITDQS
;
A
#
# COMPACT_ATOMS: atom_id res chain seq x y z
N MET A 1 -19.41 -6.17 -11.51
CA MET A 1 -18.10 -5.49 -11.44
C MET A 1 -17.06 -6.45 -11.97
N ARG A 2 -16.08 -5.96 -12.74
CA ARG A 2 -15.03 -6.82 -13.32
C ARG A 2 -13.95 -7.14 -12.30
N HIS A 3 -13.73 -6.23 -11.35
CA HIS A 3 -12.85 -6.42 -10.21
C HIS A 3 -13.69 -6.48 -8.92
N GLU A 4 -13.65 -7.60 -8.21
CA GLU A 4 -14.49 -7.84 -7.04
C GLU A 4 -13.98 -7.11 -5.80
N GLU A 5 -12.67 -6.91 -5.71
CA GLU A 5 -12.04 -6.37 -4.51
C GLU A 5 -11.00 -5.29 -4.88
N ILE A 6 -11.38 -4.05 -4.58
CA ILE A 6 -10.56 -2.85 -4.72
C ILE A 6 -10.31 -2.26 -3.35
N ARG A 7 -9.09 -1.82 -3.10
CA ARG A 7 -8.66 -1.22 -1.83
C ARG A 7 -7.94 0.09 -2.07
N TRP A 8 -8.04 1.00 -1.12
CA TRP A 8 -7.24 2.22 -1.10
C TRP A 8 -5.86 1.91 -0.54
N ASN A 9 -4.82 2.37 -1.22
CA ASN A 9 -3.44 2.36 -0.79
C ASN A 9 -3.07 3.80 -0.36
N PRO A 10 -3.13 4.13 0.94
CA PRO A 10 -2.79 5.45 1.45
C PRO A 10 -1.30 5.80 1.38
N ALA A 11 -0.42 4.82 1.14
CA ALA A 11 1.01 5.09 0.98
C ALA A 11 1.33 5.61 -0.43
N LEU A 12 0.59 5.12 -1.42
CA LEU A 12 0.74 5.49 -2.84
C LEU A 12 -0.36 6.45 -3.32
N GLU A 13 -1.30 6.79 -2.44
CA GLU A 13 -2.47 7.61 -2.73
C GLU A 13 -3.25 7.13 -3.97
N GLU A 14 -3.46 5.83 -4.06
CA GLU A 14 -4.16 5.21 -5.19
C GLU A 14 -5.11 4.09 -4.75
N TRP A 15 -6.13 3.83 -5.55
CA TRP A 15 -6.92 2.61 -5.49
C TRP A 15 -6.23 1.51 -6.27
N PHE A 16 -6.34 0.28 -5.80
CA PHE A 16 -5.81 -0.88 -6.53
C PHE A 16 -6.72 -2.09 -6.39
N CYS A 17 -6.74 -2.93 -7.43
CA CYS A 17 -7.35 -4.26 -7.32
C CYS A 17 -6.35 -5.26 -6.75
N ILE A 18 -6.72 -5.95 -5.67
CA ILE A 18 -5.85 -6.94 -5.02
C ILE A 18 -5.57 -8.18 -5.89
N ARG A 19 -6.39 -8.42 -6.92
CA ARG A 19 -6.26 -9.61 -7.79
C ARG A 19 -5.35 -9.37 -8.98
N CYS A 20 -5.52 -8.25 -9.66
CA CYS A 20 -4.77 -7.97 -10.87
C CYS A 20 -3.70 -6.89 -10.70
N GLY A 21 -3.71 -6.13 -9.60
CA GLY A 21 -2.77 -5.04 -9.38
C GLY A 21 -3.01 -3.79 -10.22
N ARG A 22 -4.11 -3.68 -10.98
CA ARG A 22 -4.49 -2.42 -11.64
C ARG A 22 -4.76 -1.34 -10.62
N THR A 23 -4.23 -0.15 -10.85
CA THR A 23 -4.37 0.99 -9.96
C THR A 23 -5.12 2.16 -10.60
N SER A 24 -5.50 3.15 -9.79
CA SER A 24 -6.09 4.42 -10.19
C SER A 24 -5.79 5.46 -9.13
N ASP A 25 -5.31 6.64 -9.53
CA ASP A 25 -4.91 7.76 -8.65
C ASP A 25 -6.09 8.67 -8.25
N HIS A 26 -7.31 8.29 -8.61
CA HIS A 26 -8.49 9.05 -8.25
C HIS A 26 -8.69 9.10 -6.72
N VAL A 27 -8.99 10.29 -6.19
CA VAL A 27 -9.22 10.50 -4.74
C VAL A 27 -10.42 9.70 -4.21
N SER A 28 -11.47 9.54 -5.03
CA SER A 28 -12.71 8.86 -4.63
C SER A 28 -12.82 7.46 -5.25
N GLU A 29 -13.45 6.54 -4.51
CA GLU A 29 -13.60 5.15 -4.97
C GLU A 29 -14.39 5.03 -6.27
N GLU A 30 -15.49 5.76 -6.43
CA GLU A 30 -16.37 5.59 -7.60
C GLU A 30 -15.68 5.87 -8.96
N PRO A 31 -14.97 6.99 -9.17
CA PRO A 31 -14.21 7.21 -10.40
C PRO A 31 -13.08 6.18 -10.57
N ALA A 32 -12.37 5.84 -9.48
CA ALA A 32 -11.33 4.80 -9.51
C ALA A 32 -11.88 3.43 -9.94
N ARG A 33 -13.04 3.08 -9.40
CA ARG A 33 -13.75 1.84 -9.71
C ARG A 33 -14.13 1.80 -11.17
N LYS A 34 -14.67 2.89 -11.73
CA LYS A 34 -15.04 3.00 -13.15
C LYS A 34 -13.82 2.84 -14.06
N GLU A 35 -12.70 3.48 -13.73
CA GLU A 35 -11.45 3.35 -14.48
C GLU A 35 -10.94 1.91 -14.45
N ILE A 36 -10.83 1.31 -13.26
CA ILE A 36 -10.28 -0.04 -13.13
C ILE A 36 -11.22 -1.07 -13.78
N ASP A 37 -12.55 -0.93 -13.63
CA ASP A 37 -13.52 -1.79 -14.31
C ASP A 37 -13.66 -1.54 -15.82
N ALA A 38 -13.04 -0.51 -16.39
CA ALA A 38 -12.98 -0.34 -17.83
C ALA A 38 -12.23 -1.51 -18.51
N PHE A 39 -11.40 -2.23 -17.75
CA PHE A 39 -10.62 -3.39 -18.19
C PHE A 39 -11.12 -4.69 -17.53
N GLU A 40 -10.82 -5.84 -18.13
CA GLU A 40 -11.04 -7.15 -17.51
C GLU A 40 -10.02 -7.41 -16.40
N CYS A 41 -10.46 -8.04 -15.30
CA CYS A 41 -9.60 -8.44 -14.19
C CYS A 41 -8.76 -9.66 -14.56
N MET A 42 -7.77 -9.44 -15.41
CA MET A 42 -6.73 -10.41 -15.73
C MET A 42 -5.44 -10.02 -15.02
N ILE A 43 -4.73 -11.02 -14.48
CA ILE A 43 -3.38 -10.87 -13.89
C ILE A 43 -2.52 -10.13 -14.92
N LEU A 44 -1.85 -9.07 -14.48
CA LEU A 44 -0.99 -8.30 -15.38
C LEU A 44 0.17 -9.18 -15.88
N SER A 45 0.82 -8.77 -16.96
CA SER A 45 1.98 -9.54 -17.45
C SER A 45 3.05 -9.67 -16.36
N VAL A 46 3.93 -10.67 -16.47
CA VAL A 46 5.06 -10.82 -15.54
C VAL A 46 5.90 -9.54 -15.48
N GLU A 47 6.02 -8.81 -16.58
CA GLU A 47 6.70 -7.51 -16.64
C GLU A 47 5.99 -6.44 -15.81
N ASP A 48 4.66 -6.35 -15.92
CA ASP A 48 3.85 -5.40 -15.14
C ASP A 48 3.86 -5.75 -13.64
N MET A 49 3.80 -7.03 -13.29
CA MET A 49 3.92 -7.52 -11.91
C MET A 49 5.28 -7.17 -11.32
N ASN A 50 6.36 -7.35 -12.09
CA ASN A 50 7.71 -6.97 -11.66
C ASN A 50 7.87 -5.46 -11.49
N ARG A 51 7.30 -4.65 -12.39
CA ARG A 51 7.29 -3.18 -12.25
C ARG A 51 6.57 -2.77 -10.97
N ARG A 52 5.38 -3.33 -10.72
CA ARG A 52 4.60 -3.03 -9.51
C ARG A 52 5.34 -3.46 -8.24
N ALA A 53 5.94 -4.64 -8.25
CA ALA A 53 6.74 -5.12 -7.12
C ALA A 53 7.95 -4.21 -6.84
N LEU A 54 8.57 -3.62 -7.87
CA LEU A 54 9.66 -2.67 -7.69
C LEU A 54 9.17 -1.39 -7.02
N GLU A 55 8.09 -0.78 -7.51
CA GLU A 55 7.47 0.41 -6.92
C GLU A 55 7.12 0.20 -5.45
N ILE A 56 6.50 -0.95 -5.11
CA ILE A 56 6.16 -1.28 -3.73
C ILE A 56 7.41 -1.40 -2.86
N ARG A 57 8.48 -2.06 -3.34
CA ARG A 57 9.74 -2.20 -2.59
C ARG A 57 10.41 -0.85 -2.34
N GLU A 58 10.41 0.04 -3.31
CA GLU A 58 10.95 1.39 -3.16
C GLU A 58 10.18 2.19 -2.10
N ASN A 59 8.86 2.12 -2.11
CA ASN A 59 8.03 2.78 -1.11
C ASN A 59 8.16 2.16 0.28
N LEU A 60 8.22 0.83 0.38
CA LEU A 60 8.51 0.15 1.65
C LEU A 60 9.85 0.62 2.23
N ALA A 61 10.89 0.78 1.41
CA ALA A 61 12.18 1.27 1.88
C ALA A 61 12.07 2.68 2.51
N LEU A 62 11.30 3.59 1.89
CA LEU A 62 11.04 4.92 2.43
C LEU A 62 10.28 4.87 3.76
N LEU A 63 9.19 4.08 3.83
CA LEU A 63 8.42 3.95 5.06
C LEU A 63 9.23 3.31 6.19
N TYR A 64 10.09 2.33 5.87
CA TYR A 64 10.99 1.73 6.84
C TYR A 64 12.07 2.72 7.34
N GLN A 65 12.55 3.60 6.47
CA GLN A 65 13.46 4.68 6.87
C GLN A 65 12.76 5.69 7.79
N GLU A 66 11.52 6.09 7.47
CA GLU A 66 10.71 6.95 8.34
C GLU A 66 10.45 6.28 9.69
N LYS A 67 10.15 4.99 9.70
CA LYS A 67 9.93 4.21 10.93
C LYS A 67 11.19 4.16 11.79
N ALA A 68 12.36 4.07 11.16
CA ALA A 68 13.65 4.09 11.85
C ALA A 68 14.02 5.49 12.40
N ALA A 69 13.35 6.56 11.97
CA ALA A 69 13.60 7.91 12.46
C ALA A 69 12.99 8.16 13.86
N PHE A 70 12.07 7.32 14.32
CA PHE A 70 11.59 7.36 15.70
C PHE A 70 12.70 6.91 16.65
N SER A 71 13.02 7.77 17.64
CA SER A 71 14.02 7.50 18.67
C SER A 71 13.72 6.22 19.46
N PHE A 72 14.75 5.62 20.06
CA PHE A 72 14.55 4.58 21.09
C PHE A 72 14.36 5.24 22.47
N PRO A 73 13.43 4.76 23.31
CA PRO A 73 12.44 3.70 23.05
C PRO A 73 11.42 4.12 21.98
N THR A 74 11.00 3.21 21.11
CA THR A 74 10.04 3.56 20.04
C THR A 74 8.66 3.85 20.62
N PRO A 75 7.72 4.45 19.86
CA PRO A 75 6.33 4.62 20.30
C PRO A 75 5.64 3.32 20.76
N ALA A 76 6.08 2.17 20.26
CA ALA A 76 5.58 0.87 20.68
C ALA A 76 6.18 0.39 22.02
N ASP A 77 7.39 0.83 22.35
CA ASP A 77 8.10 0.46 23.58
C ASP A 77 7.69 1.33 24.76
N ASP A 78 7.55 2.65 24.53
CA ASP A 78 7.15 3.62 25.56
C ASP A 78 6.25 4.73 24.98
N PRO A 79 4.93 4.48 24.82
CA PRO A 79 4.02 5.45 24.21
C PRO A 79 3.82 6.72 25.05
N ALA A 80 4.20 6.73 26.33
CA ALA A 80 4.02 7.88 27.21
C ALA A 80 4.96 9.05 26.89
N GLU A 81 6.07 8.78 26.20
CA GLU A 81 7.07 9.77 25.79
C GLU A 81 6.71 10.51 24.49
N TYR A 82 5.58 10.17 23.86
CA TYR A 82 5.16 10.68 22.56
C TYR A 82 3.83 11.43 22.63
N GLN A 83 3.69 12.47 21.81
CA GLN A 83 2.41 13.15 21.64
C GLN A 83 1.41 12.27 20.88
N VAL A 84 0.12 12.55 21.04
CA VAL A 84 -0.95 11.78 20.38
C VAL A 84 -0.76 11.77 18.87
N GLU A 85 -0.39 12.90 18.29
CA GLU A 85 -0.15 13.05 16.85
C GLU A 85 1.04 12.19 16.37
N GLU A 86 2.06 12.01 17.21
CA GLU A 86 3.23 11.15 16.91
C GLU A 86 2.85 9.67 16.98
N LEU A 87 1.99 9.29 17.93
CA LEU A 87 1.42 7.94 18.03
C LEU A 87 0.52 7.62 16.83
N GLU A 88 -0.34 8.55 16.41
CA GLU A 88 -1.18 8.42 15.23
C GLU A 88 -0.35 8.29 13.94
N ALA A 89 0.71 9.10 13.81
CA ALA A 89 1.64 9.01 12.69
C ALA A 89 2.35 7.65 12.66
N TRP A 90 2.82 7.15 13.81
CA TRP A 90 3.42 5.82 13.94
C TRP A 90 2.45 4.70 13.58
N GLU A 91 1.20 4.78 14.02
CA GLU A 91 0.19 3.77 13.68
C GLU A 91 -0.10 3.79 12.17
N LYS A 92 -0.31 4.97 11.59
CA LYS A 92 -0.54 5.13 10.14
C LYS A 92 0.63 4.57 9.33
N LEU A 93 1.87 4.86 9.75
CA LEU A 93 3.07 4.34 9.12
C LEU A 93 3.11 2.80 9.14
N ASN A 94 2.80 2.18 10.28
CA ASN A 94 2.74 0.72 10.38
C ASN A 94 1.60 0.11 9.54
N GLN A 95 0.45 0.77 9.46
CA GLN A 95 -0.65 0.34 8.59
C GLN A 95 -0.25 0.37 7.11
N ASN A 96 0.41 1.45 6.68
CA ASN A 96 0.93 1.60 5.32
C ASN A 96 1.94 0.50 4.96
N ILE A 97 2.90 0.22 5.86
CA ILE A 97 3.89 -0.85 5.68
C ILE A 97 3.19 -2.19 5.50
N ARG A 98 2.26 -2.56 6.40
CA ARG A 98 1.55 -3.85 6.33
C ARG A 98 0.75 -4.01 5.04
N LEU A 99 0.13 -2.93 4.55
CA LEU A 99 -0.64 -2.95 3.32
C LEU A 99 0.27 -3.24 2.11
N LEU A 100 1.39 -2.53 2.02
CA LEU A 100 2.38 -2.73 0.95
C LEU A 100 3.03 -4.12 1.02
N GLU A 101 3.33 -4.64 2.20
CA GLU A 101 3.85 -6.00 2.37
C GLU A 101 2.84 -7.06 1.92
N THR A 102 1.56 -6.86 2.23
CA THR A 102 0.49 -7.77 1.81
C THR A 102 0.34 -7.76 0.29
N GLU A 103 0.38 -6.58 -0.33
CA GLU A 103 0.33 -6.44 -1.78
C GLU A 103 1.55 -7.09 -2.45
N LEU A 104 2.76 -6.85 -1.91
CA LEU A 104 3.99 -7.45 -2.43
C LEU A 104 3.94 -8.97 -2.34
N ALA A 105 3.49 -9.53 -1.22
CA ALA A 105 3.35 -10.97 -1.03
C ALA A 105 2.36 -11.57 -2.05
N ALA A 106 1.23 -10.89 -2.28
CA ALA A 106 0.24 -11.31 -3.27
C ALA A 106 0.81 -11.33 -4.70
N ILE A 107 1.71 -10.40 -5.04
CA ILE A 107 2.39 -10.35 -6.35
C ILE A 107 3.43 -11.48 -6.46
N THR A 108 4.23 -11.71 -5.42
CA THR A 108 5.29 -12.73 -5.45
C THR A 108 4.75 -14.16 -5.47
N ASP A 109 3.57 -14.41 -4.87
CA ASP A 109 2.92 -15.73 -4.93
C ASP A 109 2.34 -16.03 -6.33
N GLN A 110 2.21 -15.03 -7.18
CA GLN A 110 1.70 -15.14 -8.56
C GLN A 110 2.80 -15.21 -9.63
N SER A 111 4.07 -14.99 -9.27
CA SER A 111 5.23 -14.93 -10.19
C SER A 111 5.96 -16.26 -10.38
#